data_AF-A0A533ZMR1-F1
#
_entry.id   AF-A0A533ZMR1-F1
#
_cell.length_a   1.000
_cell.length_b   1.000
_cell.length_c   1.000
_cell.angle_alpha   90.00
_cell.angle_beta   90.00
_cell.angle_gamma   90.00
#
_symmetry.space_group_name_H-M   'P 1'
#
loop_
_entity.id
_entity.type
_entity.pdbx_description
1 polymer ?
#
loop_
_entity_poly.entity_id
_entity_poly.type
_entity_poly.pdbx_seq_one_letter_code
_entity_poly.pdbx_strand_id
1 'polypeptide(L)' 'MNCLRCHGLMVPTRLEEAVGATSGESISGWKCLLCGEVIDSVIAANRKGHQEPMAGRARLPYGTALAKSHGPKDLP' A
#
# COMPACT_ATOMS: atom_id res chain seq x y z
N MET A 1 14.74 12.12 -10.68
CA MET A 1 13.53 11.28 -10.79
C MET A 1 12.33 12.13 -10.39
N ASN A 2 11.21 12.01 -11.10
CA ASN A 2 9.94 12.64 -10.73
C ASN A 2 8.97 11.59 -10.19
N CYS A 3 8.15 11.97 -9.22
CA CYS A 3 7.15 11.10 -8.62
C CYS A 3 6.11 10.68 -9.67
N LEU A 4 5.85 9.37 -9.81
CA LEU A 4 4.83 8.87 -10.75
C LEU A 4 3.39 9.22 -10.35
N ARG A 5 3.16 9.65 -9.12
CA ARG A 5 1.82 10.03 -8.63
C ARG A 5 1.49 11.51 -8.79
N CYS A 6 2.44 12.39 -8.48
CA CYS A 6 2.22 13.84 -8.44
C CYS A 6 3.21 14.64 -9.29
N HIS A 7 4.14 13.97 -9.97
CA HIS A 7 5.24 14.57 -10.76
C HIS A 7 6.22 15.45 -9.96
N GLY A 8 6.09 15.50 -8.63
CA GLY A 8 6.99 16.22 -7.72
C GLY A 8 8.40 15.64 -7.61
N LEU A 9 9.27 16.39 -6.94
CA LEU A 9 10.67 16.02 -6.73
C LEU A 9 10.78 14.76 -5.85
N MET A 10 11.61 13.82 -6.29
CA MET A 10 12.03 12.66 -5.50
C MET A 10 13.49 12.79 -5.09
N VAL A 11 13.77 12.48 -3.83
CA VAL A 11 15.12 12.49 -3.26
C VAL A 11 15.52 11.09 -2.80
N PRO A 12 16.80 10.70 -2.90
CA PRO A 12 17.29 9.47 -2.31
C PRO A 12 17.06 9.47 -0.79
N THR A 13 16.68 8.32 -0.24
CA THR A 13 16.48 8.14 1.20
C THR A 13 16.92 6.74 1.61
N ARG A 14 17.35 6.59 2.87
CA ARG A 14 17.40 5.29 3.52
C ARG A 14 16.02 4.93 4.03
N LEU A 15 15.61 3.70 3.79
CA LEU A 15 14.38 3.11 4.30
C LEU A 15 14.81 2.09 5.35
N GLU A 16 14.39 2.36 6.58
CA GLU A 16 14.66 1.48 7.72
C GLU A 16 13.59 0.39 7.75
N GLU A 17 14.02 -0.84 8.07
CA GLU A 17 13.12 -1.95 8.26
C GLU A 17 12.27 -1.74 9.52
N ALA A 18 11.05 -2.27 9.54
CA ALA A 18 10.18 -2.16 10.71
C ALA A 18 10.84 -2.81 11.94
N VAL A 19 10.67 -2.19 13.11
CA VAL A 19 11.21 -2.70 14.37
C VAL A 19 10.75 -4.13 14.59
N GLY A 20 11.70 -5.06 14.69
CA GLY A 20 11.45 -6.50 14.84
C GLY A 20 11.72 -7.35 13.60
N ALA A 21 12.07 -6.74 12.46
CA ALA A 21 12.60 -7.48 11.32
C ALA A 21 14.08 -7.83 11.53
N THR A 22 14.44 -9.05 11.14
CA THR A 22 15.65 -9.74 11.58
C THR A 22 16.95 -9.30 10.88
N SER A 23 16.86 -8.54 9.79
CA SER A 23 18.00 -8.24 8.93
C SER A 23 18.72 -6.94 9.29
N GLY A 24 18.03 -5.94 9.86
CA GLY A 24 18.63 -4.63 10.14
C GLY A 24 19.24 -3.95 8.90
N GLU A 25 18.85 -4.39 7.71
CA GLU A 25 19.40 -3.90 6.45
C GLU A 25 18.64 -2.65 6.02
N SER A 26 19.37 -1.53 5.93
CA SER A 26 18.81 -0.30 5.36
C SER A 26 18.69 -0.45 3.85
N ILE A 27 17.48 -0.35 3.32
CA ILE A 27 17.23 -0.40 1.88
C ILE A 27 17.33 1.03 1.32
N SER A 28 18.04 1.18 0.19
CA SER A 28 18.06 2.47 -0.51
C SER A 28 16.81 2.65 -1.36
N GLY A 29 16.17 3.81 -1.24
CA GLY A 29 14.97 4.15 -1.99
C GLY A 29 14.87 5.63 -2.31
N TRP A 30 13.70 6.03 -2.81
CA TRP A 30 13.37 7.40 -3.18
C TRP A 30 12.08 7.83 -2.48
N LYS A 31 12.06 9.04 -1.92
CA LYS A 31 10.88 9.63 -1.29
C LYS A 31 10.48 10.91 -2.01
N CYS A 32 9.20 11.05 -2.32
CA CYS A 32 8.66 12.30 -2.83
C CYS A 32 8.44 13.31 -1.69
N LEU A 33 8.93 14.53 -1.87
CA LEU A 33 8.75 15.60 -0.89
C LEU A 33 7.35 16.23 -0.90
N LEU A 34 6.56 16.02 -1.97
CA LEU A 34 5.23 16.62 -2.10
C LEU A 34 4.11 15.71 -1.59
N CYS A 35 4.07 14.45 -2.02
CA CYS A 35 2.96 13.53 -1.67
C CYS A 35 3.37 12.37 -0.73
N GLY A 36 4.65 12.27 -0.38
CA GLY A 36 5.15 11.20 0.49
C GLY A 36 5.30 9.82 -0.17
N GLU A 37 5.11 9.70 -1.49
CA GLU A 37 5.32 8.44 -2.20
C GLU A 37 6.76 7.92 -2.01
N VAL A 38 6.89 6.63 -1.68
CA VAL A 38 8.17 5.94 -1.50
C VAL A 38 8.33 4.84 -2.55
N ILE A 39 9.48 4.77 -3.20
CA ILE A 39 9.84 3.76 -4.20
C ILE A 39 11.24 3.22 -3.91
N ASP A 40 11.36 1.91 -3.69
CA ASP A 40 12.63 1.17 -3.72
C ASP A 40 12.71 0.27 -4.96
N SER A 41 13.80 -0.49 -5.08
CA SER A 41 14.02 -1.42 -6.20
C SER A 41 12.95 -2.52 -6.28
N VAL A 42 12.45 -3.00 -5.15
CA VAL A 42 11.42 -4.05 -5.05
C VAL A 42 10.05 -3.49 -5.41
N ILE A 43 9.68 -2.32 -4.89
CA ILE A 43 8.45 -1.60 -5.25
C ILE A 43 8.45 -1.30 -6.75
N ALA A 44 9.58 -0.83 -7.30
CA ALA A 44 9.71 -0.57 -8.73
C ALA A 44 9.54 -1.84 -9.57
N ALA A 45 10.14 -2.96 -9.15
CA ALA A 45 9.98 -4.25 -9.82
C ALA A 45 8.53 -4.75 -9.77
N ASN A 46 7.89 -4.71 -8.60
CA ASN A 46 6.51 -5.15 -8.40
C ASN A 46 5.51 -4.34 -9.24
N ARG A 47 5.77 -3.05 -9.45
CA ARG A 47 4.92 -2.18 -10.30
C ARG A 47 5.07 -2.48 -11.79
N LYS A 48 6.26 -2.86 -12.26
CA LYS A 48 6.45 -3.27 -13.66
C LYS A 48 5.63 -4.51 -14.02
N GLY A 49 5.38 -5.37 -13.04
CA GLY A 49 4.63 -6.62 -13.21
C GLY A 49 3.11 -6.47 -13.38
N HIS A 50 2.56 -5.24 -13.41
CA HIS A 50 1.13 -4.93 -13.63
C HIS A 50 0.18 -6.00 -13.03
N GLN A 51 0.23 -6.16 -11.70
CA GLN A 51 -0.84 -6.88 -11.02
C GLN A 51 -2.05 -5.94 -10.98
N GLU A 52 -3.13 -6.27 -11.69
CA GLU A 52 -4.39 -5.56 -11.48
C GLU A 52 -4.72 -5.61 -9.97
N PRO A 53 -5.26 -4.52 -9.39
CA PRO A 53 -5.74 -4.58 -8.02
C PRO A 53 -6.65 -5.80 -7.88
N MET A 54 -6.38 -6.68 -6.91
CA MET A 54 -7.25 -7.84 -6.68
C MET A 54 -8.68 -7.36 -6.42
N ALA A 55 -9.53 -7.47 -7.44
CA ALA A 55 -10.94 -7.15 -7.35
C ALA A 55 -11.56 -8.04 -6.25
N GLY A 56 -12.21 -7.42 -5.27
CA GLY A 56 -12.83 -8.14 -4.14
C GLY A 56 -12.09 -8.06 -2.80
N ARG A 57 -10.87 -7.51 -2.76
CA ARG A 57 -10.16 -7.23 -1.48
C ARG A 57 -10.26 -5.78 -1.02
N ALA A 58 -11.17 -5.01 -1.62
CA ALA A 58 -11.47 -3.67 -1.16
C ALA A 58 -11.79 -3.72 0.33
N ARG A 59 -11.04 -2.96 1.15
CA ARG A 59 -11.43 -2.77 2.54
C ARG A 59 -12.78 -2.08 2.50
N LEU A 60 -13.82 -2.81 2.90
CA LEU A 60 -15.12 -2.19 3.12
C LEU A 60 -14.91 -1.03 4.11
N PRO A 61 -15.47 0.15 3.85
CA PRO A 61 -15.49 1.20 4.86
C PRO A 61 -16.11 0.60 6.12
N TYR A 62 -15.50 0.87 7.27
CA TYR A 62 -15.87 0.29 8.56
C TYR A 62 -17.38 0.40 8.87
N GLY A 63 -18.08 1.38 8.28
CA GLY A 63 -19.52 1.56 8.41
C GLY A 63 -20.43 0.61 7.61
N THR A 64 -19.95 -0.11 6.60
CA THR A 64 -20.82 -1.00 5.77
C THR A 64 -20.76 -2.48 6.17
N ALA A 65 -19.85 -2.87 7.05
CA ALA A 65 -19.65 -4.27 7.44
C ALA A 65 -20.72 -4.83 8.40
N LEU A 66 -21.47 -3.97 9.10
CA LEU A 66 -22.46 -4.39 10.10
C LEU A 66 -23.86 -4.68 9.52
N ALA A 67 -24.14 -4.37 8.25
CA ALA A 67 -25.49 -4.46 7.69
C ALA A 67 -25.90 -5.86 7.18
N LYS A 68 -25.07 -6.90 7.36
CA LYS A 68 -25.28 -8.22 6.73
C LYS A 68 -25.60 -9.40 7.67
N SER A 69 -25.93 -9.17 8.94
CA SER A 69 -26.20 -10.26 9.91
C SER A 69 -27.67 -10.53 10.26
N HIS A 70 -28.64 -10.01 9.50
CA HIS A 70 -30.05 -10.40 9.65
C HIS A 70 -30.64 -10.94 8.36
N GLY A 71 -30.48 -12.26 8.16
CA GLY A 71 -31.42 -13.05 7.36
C GLY A 71 -32.72 -13.27 8.15
N PRO A 72 -33.88 -13.36 7.48
CA PRO A 72 -35.16 -13.58 8.15
C PRO A 72 -35.15 -14.98 8.78
N LYS A 73 -35.51 -15.04 10.07
CA LYS A 73 -35.89 -16.29 10.72
C LYS A 73 -37.38 -16.49 10.45
N ASP A 74 -37.70 -17.28 9.43
CA ASP A 74 -39.04 -17.81 9.27
C ASP A 74 -39.33 -18.72 10.47
N LEU A 75 -40.36 -18.36 11.25
CA LEU A 75 -40.87 -19.12 12.38
C LEU A 75 -42.23 -19.70 11.98
N PRO A 76 -42.47 -21.02 12.12
CA PRO A 76 -43.84 -21.56 12.14
C PRO A 76 -44.56 -21.22 13.44
#